data_AF-A0A961L4W5-F1
#
_entry.id   AF-A0A961L4W5-F1
#
_cell.length_a   1.000
_cell.length_b   1.000
_cell.length_c   1.000
_cell.angle_alpha   90.00
_cell.angle_beta   90.00
_cell.angle_gamma   90.00
#
_symmetry.space_group_name_H-M   'P 1'
#
loop_
_entity.id
_entity.type
_entity.pdbx_description
1 polymer ?
#
loop_
_entity_poly.entity_id
_entity_poly.type
_entity_poly.pdbx_seq_one_letter_code
_entity_poly.pdbx_strand_id
1 'polypeptide(L)'
;MPDAPQPDPVPVRPYLRLWRDWLAPHWMLMTLAIAMTVVVAAANGAYAKLIQVVMTAFEAKEQGAVWWAPAAVLALTAVNSTAQYLRETTATRAVTRVETELRKKMFARLVGTDLARLQTEAPAGLAARFSSDISLVGGAVKAIMGGVTGILTIVFTFFVMLSIDWQ
;
A
#
# COMPACT_ATOMS: atom_id res chain seq x y z
N MET A 1 -9.42 -34.47 -29.07
CA MET A 1 -8.56 -33.53 -28.31
C MET A 1 -8.51 -34.05 -26.88
N PRO A 2 -7.35 -34.35 -26.30
CA PRO A 2 -7.25 -34.70 -24.89
C PRO A 2 -7.56 -33.45 -24.04
N ASP A 3 -8.42 -33.62 -23.04
CA ASP A 3 -8.83 -32.57 -22.11
C ASP A 3 -7.61 -32.00 -21.37
N ALA A 4 -7.42 -30.68 -21.45
CA ALA A 4 -6.39 -30.00 -20.67
C ALA A 4 -6.73 -30.14 -19.17
N PRO A 5 -5.74 -30.35 -18.28
CA PRO A 5 -5.97 -30.44 -16.85
C PRO A 5 -6.69 -29.16 -16.36
N GLN A 6 -7.89 -29.32 -15.80
CA GLN A 6 -8.57 -28.21 -15.15
C GLN A 6 -7.76 -27.80 -13.90
N PRO A 7 -7.45 -26.52 -13.71
CA PRO A 7 -6.69 -26.06 -12.56
C PRO A 7 -7.48 -26.35 -11.28
N ASP A 8 -6.83 -27.01 -10.31
CA ASP A 8 -7.43 -27.30 -9.01
C ASP A 8 -7.93 -26.01 -8.33
N PRO A 9 -9.11 -26.04 -7.68
CA PRO A 9 -9.63 -24.87 -6.98
C PRO A 9 -8.67 -24.45 -5.86
N VAL A 10 -8.23 -23.19 -5.91
CA VAL A 10 -7.23 -22.64 -5.00
C VAL A 10 -7.75 -22.67 -3.55
N PRO A 11 -7.12 -23.40 -2.61
CA PRO A 11 -7.62 -23.46 -1.24
C PRO A 11 -7.46 -22.10 -0.56
N VAL A 12 -8.54 -21.54 -0.01
CA VAL A 12 -8.56 -20.20 0.65
C VAL A 12 -7.97 -20.17 2.07
N ARG A 13 -7.78 -21.36 2.67
CA ARG A 13 -7.32 -21.55 4.06
C ARG A 13 -5.91 -21.00 4.37
N PRO A 14 -4.92 -21.03 3.45
CA PRO A 14 -3.61 -20.44 3.65
C PRO A 14 -3.65 -18.91 3.78
N TYR A 15 -4.54 -18.24 3.04
CA TYR A 15 -4.66 -16.78 3.04
C TYR A 15 -5.18 -16.22 4.38
N LEU A 16 -6.15 -16.90 5.00
CA LEU A 16 -6.68 -16.54 6.33
C LEU A 16 -5.62 -16.66 7.44
N ARG A 17 -4.75 -17.68 7.35
CA ARG A 17 -3.67 -17.90 8.31
C ARG A 17 -2.56 -16.87 8.12
N LEU A 18 -2.20 -16.56 6.87
CA LEU A 18 -1.28 -15.47 6.53
C LEU A 18 -1.81 -14.11 7.02
N TRP A 19 -3.11 -13.85 6.85
CA TRP A 19 -3.76 -12.64 7.33
C TRP A 19 -3.60 -12.48 8.85
N ARG A 20 -3.92 -13.53 9.62
CA ARG A 20 -3.90 -13.49 11.08
C ARG A 20 -2.47 -13.47 11.65
N ASP A 21 -1.55 -14.22 11.06
CA ASP A 21 -0.20 -14.37 11.61
C ASP A 21 0.75 -13.25 11.14
N TRP A 22 0.49 -12.62 9.99
CA TRP A 22 1.41 -11.64 9.38
C TRP A 22 0.81 -10.24 9.12
N LEU A 23 -0.48 -10.14 8.78
CA LEU A 23 -1.12 -8.84 8.52
C LEU A 23 -1.66 -8.19 9.80
N ALA A 24 -2.25 -9.01 10.68
CA ALA A 24 -2.85 -8.53 11.93
C ALA A 24 -1.87 -7.93 12.97
N PRO A 25 -0.54 -8.10 12.88
CA PRO A 25 0.37 -7.29 13.69
C PRO A 25 0.55 -5.85 13.18
N HIS A 26 0.15 -5.56 11.93
CA HIS A 26 0.44 -4.30 11.23
C HIS A 26 -0.79 -3.39 11.05
N TRP A 27 -1.88 -3.59 11.80
CA TRP A 27 -3.09 -2.75 11.70
C TRP A 27 -2.80 -1.26 11.83
N MET A 28 -1.86 -0.85 12.68
CA MET A 28 -1.52 0.57 12.88
C MET A 28 -0.98 1.23 11.60
N LEU A 29 -0.28 0.47 10.76
CA LEU A 29 0.21 0.92 9.46
C LEU A 29 -0.92 0.96 8.44
N MET A 30 -1.85 0.00 8.49
CA MET A 30 -3.05 -0.01 7.65
C MET A 30 -3.93 1.20 7.95
N THR A 31 -4.23 1.47 9.23
CA THR A 31 -5.02 2.65 9.64
C THR A 31 -4.34 3.96 9.24
N LEU A 32 -3.02 4.05 9.37
CA LEU A 32 -2.27 5.23 8.93
C LEU A 32 -2.33 5.41 7.41
N ALA A 33 -2.17 4.33 6.63
CA ALA A 33 -2.26 4.39 5.17
C ALA A 33 -3.67 4.81 4.71
N ILE A 34 -4.71 4.29 5.37
CA ILE A 34 -6.11 4.68 5.14
C ILE A 34 -6.28 6.18 5.44
N ALA A 35 -5.79 6.66 6.59
CA ALA A 35 -5.87 8.07 6.96
C ALA A 35 -5.14 8.98 5.94
N MET A 36 -3.96 8.59 5.46
CA MET A 36 -3.26 9.35 4.42
C MET A 36 -4.00 9.33 3.09
N THR A 37 -4.61 8.20 2.72
CA THR A 37 -5.48 8.11 1.56
C THR A 37 -6.69 9.05 1.66
N VAL A 38 -7.30 9.15 2.84
CA VAL A 38 -8.41 10.09 3.07
C VAL A 38 -7.99 11.52 2.74
N VAL A 39 -6.81 11.92 3.19
CA VAL A 39 -6.23 13.25 2.92
C VAL A 39 -5.98 13.45 1.42
N VAL A 40 -5.43 12.45 0.73
CA VAL A 40 -5.20 12.50 -0.73
C VAL A 40 -6.51 12.60 -1.51
N ALA A 41 -7.52 11.81 -1.15
CA ALA A 41 -8.84 11.87 -1.77
C ALA A 41 -9.52 13.23 -1.56
N ALA A 42 -9.45 13.76 -0.33
CA ALA A 42 -9.95 15.08 -0.01
C ALA A 42 -9.21 16.18 -0.79
N ALA A 43 -7.88 16.07 -0.93
CA ALA A 43 -7.10 17.01 -1.73
C ALA A 43 -7.50 16.96 -3.22
N ASN A 44 -7.69 15.75 -3.79
CA ASN A 44 -8.17 15.56 -5.15
C ASN A 44 -9.56 16.16 -5.37
N GLY A 45 -10.51 15.94 -4.45
CA GLY A 45 -11.82 16.58 -4.51
C GLY A 45 -11.76 18.10 -4.34
N ALA A 46 -10.86 18.59 -3.49
CA ALA A 46 -10.62 20.02 -3.31
C ALA A 46 -10.08 20.70 -4.57
N TYR A 47 -9.35 19.99 -5.45
CA TYR A 47 -8.94 20.56 -6.75
C TYR A 47 -10.15 20.91 -7.63
N ALA A 48 -11.15 20.03 -7.73
CA ALA A 48 -12.34 20.30 -8.53
C ALA A 48 -13.06 21.57 -8.04
N LYS A 49 -13.27 21.67 -6.71
CA LYS A 49 -13.86 22.85 -6.09
C LYS A 49 -12.99 24.12 -6.27
N LEU A 50 -11.67 23.99 -6.14
CA LEU A 50 -10.74 25.12 -6.31
C LEU A 50 -10.83 25.68 -7.73
N ILE A 51 -10.87 24.82 -8.75
CA ILE A 51 -11.02 25.25 -10.15
C ILE A 51 -12.34 26.00 -10.35
N GLN A 52 -13.45 25.51 -9.80
CA GLN A 52 -14.75 26.20 -9.88
C GLN A 52 -14.67 27.61 -9.26
N VAL A 53 -14.13 27.73 -8.05
CA VAL A 53 -14.00 29.03 -7.34
C VAL A 53 -13.12 30.00 -8.13
N VAL A 54 -11.99 29.52 -8.64
CA VAL A 54 -11.06 30.33 -9.43
C VAL A 54 -11.73 30.81 -10.73
N MET A 55 -12.49 29.94 -11.41
CA MET A 55 -13.21 30.33 -12.63
C MET A 55 -14.27 31.40 -12.33
N THR A 56 -15.07 31.22 -11.28
CA THR A 56 -16.08 32.23 -10.87
C THR A 56 -15.46 33.57 -10.49
N ALA A 57 -14.28 33.58 -9.85
CA ALA A 57 -13.57 34.81 -9.50
C ALA A 57 -13.03 35.54 -10.74
N PHE A 58 -12.56 34.79 -11.74
CA PHE A 58 -12.14 35.35 -13.03
C PHE A 58 -13.32 35.89 -13.84
N GLU A 59 -14.46 35.20 -13.86
CA GLU A 59 -15.70 35.69 -14.48
C GLU A 59 -16.20 36.99 -13.83
N ALA A 60 -16.08 37.08 -12.50
CA ALA A 60 -16.38 38.30 -11.74
C ALA A 60 -15.35 39.44 -11.94
N LYS A 61 -14.31 39.24 -12.77
CA LYS A 61 -13.20 40.18 -13.01
C LYS A 61 -12.52 40.65 -11.72
N GLU A 62 -12.44 39.77 -10.73
CA GLU A 62 -11.78 40.07 -9.46
C GLU A 62 -10.25 40.15 -9.69
N GLN A 63 -9.69 41.36 -9.60
CA GLN A 63 -8.25 41.58 -9.85
C GLN A 63 -7.34 40.83 -8.85
N GLY A 64 -7.85 40.51 -7.65
CA GLY A 64 -7.14 39.76 -6.62
C GLY A 64 -6.95 38.27 -6.94
N ALA A 65 -7.80 37.69 -7.80
CA ALA A 65 -7.78 36.27 -8.14
C ALA A 65 -6.47 35.82 -8.77
N VAL A 66 -5.81 36.69 -9.53
CA VAL A 66 -4.52 36.42 -10.18
C VAL A 66 -3.42 36.08 -9.16
N TRP A 67 -3.50 36.62 -7.94
CA TRP A 67 -2.49 36.39 -6.91
C TRP A 67 -2.82 35.24 -5.97
N TRP A 68 -4.08 35.15 -5.51
CA TRP A 68 -4.45 34.11 -4.55
C TRP A 68 -4.66 32.74 -5.21
N ALA A 69 -5.12 32.68 -6.47
CA ALA A 69 -5.42 31.41 -7.13
C ALA A 69 -4.17 30.52 -7.30
N PRO A 70 -3.03 31.01 -7.83
CA PRO A 70 -1.81 30.21 -7.92
C PRO A 70 -1.28 29.81 -6.54
N ALA A 71 -1.37 30.70 -5.54
CA ALA A 71 -0.95 30.42 -4.18
C ALA A 71 -1.78 29.28 -3.55
N ALA A 72 -3.10 29.28 -3.78
CA ALA A 72 -3.99 28.22 -3.33
C ALA A 72 -3.68 26.87 -4.00
N VAL A 73 -3.40 26.86 -5.31
CA VAL A 73 -3.00 25.65 -6.04
C VAL A 73 -1.66 25.11 -5.50
N LEU A 74 -0.68 25.98 -5.26
CA LEU A 74 0.61 25.58 -4.69
C LEU A 74 0.43 24.97 -3.29
N ALA A 75 -0.36 25.61 -2.42
CA ALA A 75 -0.63 25.09 -1.09
C ALA A 75 -1.34 23.72 -1.15
N LEU A 76 -2.37 23.58 -1.98
CA LEU A 76 -3.10 22.32 -2.13
C LEU A 76 -2.19 21.21 -2.68
N THR A 77 -1.36 21.53 -3.68
CA THR A 77 -0.41 20.57 -4.27
C THR A 77 0.67 20.16 -3.30
N ALA A 78 1.15 21.07 -2.46
CA ALA A 78 2.12 20.78 -1.41
C ALA A 78 1.53 19.81 -0.37
N VAL A 79 0.29 20.04 0.07
CA VAL A 79 -0.42 19.13 1.00
C VAL A 79 -0.64 17.77 0.36
N ASN A 80 -1.13 17.74 -0.89
CA ASN A 80 -1.38 16.49 -1.63
C ASN A 80 -0.09 15.67 -1.80
N SER A 81 0.98 16.31 -2.27
CA SER A 81 2.28 15.67 -2.47
C SER A 81 2.84 15.12 -1.16
N THR A 82 2.72 15.87 -0.06
CA THR A 82 3.18 15.43 1.26
C THR A 82 2.38 14.22 1.75
N ALA A 83 1.05 14.25 1.61
CA ALA A 83 0.20 13.13 1.99
C ALA A 83 0.51 11.87 1.17
N GLN A 84 0.72 12.01 -0.14
CA GLN A 84 1.13 10.90 -1.01
C GLN A 84 2.50 10.34 -0.61
N TYR A 85 3.48 11.21 -0.33
CA TYR A 85 4.81 10.81 0.12
C TYR A 85 4.77 10.03 1.43
N LEU A 86 4.02 10.53 2.42
CA LEU A 86 3.86 9.86 3.72
C LEU A 86 3.15 8.52 3.57
N ARG A 87 2.13 8.43 2.71
CA ARG A 87 1.44 7.17 2.40
C ARG A 87 2.41 6.13 1.85
N GLU A 88 3.16 6.48 0.81
CA GLU A 88 4.08 5.56 0.12
C GLU A 88 5.25 5.15 1.02
N THR A 89 5.82 6.10 1.77
CA THR A 89 6.91 5.84 2.71
C THR A 89 6.45 4.91 3.83
N THR A 90 5.23 5.10 4.36
CA THR A 90 4.65 4.24 5.40
C THR A 90 4.46 2.82 4.89
N ALA A 91 3.91 2.67 3.68
CA ALA A 91 3.73 1.36 3.05
C ALA A 91 5.07 0.64 2.84
N THR A 92 6.07 1.35 2.33
CA THR A 92 7.41 0.80 2.08
C THR A 92 8.12 0.41 3.39
N ARG A 93 8.00 1.22 4.44
CA ARG A 93 8.53 0.89 5.78
C ARG A 93 7.88 -0.35 6.39
N ALA A 94 6.58 -0.55 6.19
CA ALA A 94 5.89 -1.75 6.66
C ALA A 94 6.49 -3.01 6.03
N VAL A 95 6.64 -3.00 4.71
CA VAL A 95 7.17 -4.14 3.93
C VAL A 95 8.59 -4.50 4.36
N THR A 96 9.47 -3.50 4.40
CA THR A 96 10.88 -3.71 4.76
C THR A 96 11.05 -4.23 6.18
N ARG A 97 10.17 -3.82 7.12
CA ARG A 97 10.13 -4.36 8.48
C ARG A 97 9.70 -5.83 8.50
N VAL A 98 8.65 -6.18 7.76
CA VAL A 98 8.18 -7.57 7.62
C VAL A 98 9.28 -8.47 7.05
N GLU A 99 9.94 -8.05 5.97
CA GLU A 99 11.05 -8.79 5.35
C GLU A 99 12.21 -9.00 6.32
N THR A 100 12.55 -7.96 7.11
CA THR A 100 13.62 -8.03 8.10
C THR A 100 13.31 -9.03 9.22
N GLU A 101 12.08 -9.04 9.73
CA GLU A 101 11.65 -9.98 10.77
C GLU A 101 11.60 -11.42 10.25
N LEU A 102 11.18 -11.63 8.99
CA LEU A 102 11.22 -12.94 8.35
C LEU A 102 12.67 -13.45 8.22
N ARG A 103 13.59 -12.58 7.81
CA ARG A 103 15.03 -12.89 7.70
C ARG A 103 15.65 -13.27 9.05
N LYS A 104 15.34 -12.55 10.12
CA LYS A 104 15.81 -12.88 11.49
C LYS A 104 15.31 -14.24 11.95
N LYS A 105 14.01 -14.54 11.78
CA LYS A 105 13.42 -15.82 12.20
C LYS A 105 14.01 -17.00 11.45
N MET A 106 14.20 -16.86 10.14
CA MET A 106 14.82 -17.92 9.35
C MET A 106 16.29 -18.12 9.75
N PHE A 107 17.05 -17.04 9.94
CA PHE A 107 18.45 -17.14 10.37
C PHE A 107 18.59 -17.84 11.73
N ALA A 108 17.74 -17.51 12.69
CA ALA A 108 17.72 -18.17 13.99
C ALA A 108 17.42 -19.69 13.89
N ARG A 109 16.50 -20.08 12.99
CA ARG A 109 16.20 -21.50 12.72
C ARG A 109 17.39 -22.21 12.07
N LEU A 110 18.09 -21.56 11.15
CA LEU A 110 19.26 -22.14 10.47
C LEU A 110 20.41 -22.39 11.45
N VAL A 111 20.74 -21.40 12.27
CA VAL A 111 21.80 -21.50 13.27
C VAL A 111 21.49 -22.55 14.34
N GLY A 112 20.22 -22.72 14.70
CA GLY A 112 19.77 -23.74 15.66
C GLY A 112 19.53 -25.14 15.08
N THR A 113 19.72 -25.35 13.78
CA THR A 113 19.50 -26.66 13.16
C THR A 113 20.73 -27.54 13.32
N ASP A 114 20.52 -28.82 13.68
CA ASP A 114 21.57 -29.82 13.84
C ASP A 114 22.41 -29.98 12.55
N LEU A 115 23.74 -29.98 12.71
CA LEU A 115 24.73 -30.05 11.64
C LEU A 115 24.54 -31.30 10.77
N ALA A 116 24.05 -32.41 11.36
CA ALA A 116 23.77 -33.65 10.65
C ALA A 116 22.65 -33.52 9.59
N ARG A 117 21.68 -32.62 9.79
CA ARG A 117 20.64 -32.30 8.78
C ARG A 117 21.12 -31.27 7.75
N LEU A 118 21.98 -30.34 8.16
CA LEU A 118 22.55 -29.33 7.27
C LEU A 118 23.48 -29.95 6.21
N GLN A 119 24.14 -31.07 6.51
CA GLN A 119 25.02 -31.75 5.55
C GLN A 119 24.29 -32.53 4.45
N THR A 120 22.98 -32.80 4.61
CA THR A 120 22.18 -33.47 3.57
C THR A 120 21.64 -32.54 2.49
N GLU A 121 21.68 -31.22 2.69
CA GLU A 121 21.24 -30.23 1.70
C GLU A 121 22.43 -29.41 1.17
N ALA A 122 22.46 -29.16 -0.15
CA ALA A 122 23.51 -28.35 -0.75
C ALA A 122 23.48 -26.92 -0.17
N PRO A 123 24.61 -26.38 0.34
CA PRO A 123 24.67 -25.04 0.94
C PRO A 123 24.12 -23.92 0.02
N ALA A 124 24.32 -24.06 -1.29
CA ALA A 124 23.80 -23.15 -2.30
C ALA A 124 22.26 -23.20 -2.43
N GLY A 125 21.65 -24.37 -2.26
CA GLY A 125 20.19 -24.55 -2.31
C GLY A 125 19.51 -23.95 -1.07
N LEU A 126 20.13 -24.10 0.10
CA LEU A 126 19.70 -23.43 1.34
C LEU A 126 19.77 -21.91 1.20
N ALA A 127 20.88 -21.36 0.71
CA ALA A 127 21.03 -19.91 0.49
C ALA A 127 20.01 -19.35 -0.52
N ALA A 128 19.73 -20.11 -1.59
CA ALA A 128 18.73 -19.74 -2.60
C ALA A 128 17.31 -19.72 -2.02
N ARG A 129 16.89 -20.74 -1.27
CA ARG A 129 15.61 -20.75 -0.55
C ARG A 129 15.52 -19.61 0.45
N PHE A 130 16.60 -19.36 1.20
CA PHE A 130 16.66 -18.25 2.13
C PHE A 130 16.43 -16.90 1.45
N SER A 131 17.12 -16.59 0.37
CA SER A 131 16.97 -15.29 -0.28
C SER A 131 15.67 -15.19 -1.07
N SER A 132 15.37 -16.22 -1.86
CA SER A 132 14.24 -16.24 -2.80
C SER A 132 12.90 -16.40 -2.08
N ASP A 133 12.75 -17.35 -1.16
CA ASP A 133 11.47 -17.61 -0.50
C ASP A 133 11.11 -16.47 0.45
N ILE A 134 12.11 -15.86 1.12
CA ILE A 134 11.89 -14.67 1.96
C ILE A 134 11.40 -13.49 1.11
N SER A 135 12.01 -13.27 -0.05
CA SER A 135 11.58 -12.22 -0.98
C SER A 135 10.18 -12.48 -1.53
N LEU A 136 9.87 -13.73 -1.89
CA LEU A 136 8.55 -14.15 -2.36
C LEU A 136 7.46 -13.95 -1.31
N VAL A 137 7.70 -14.37 -0.06
CA VAL A 137 6.74 -14.19 1.04
C VAL A 137 6.60 -12.73 1.41
N GLY A 138 7.70 -11.98 1.48
CA GLY A 138 7.68 -10.53 1.68
C GLY A 138 6.87 -9.80 0.60
N GLY A 139 7.10 -10.17 -0.66
CA GLY A 139 6.35 -9.68 -1.82
C GLY A 139 4.86 -10.04 -1.77
N ALA A 140 4.51 -11.25 -1.36
CA ALA A 140 3.12 -11.67 -1.22
C ALA A 140 2.40 -10.90 -0.10
N VAL A 141 3.05 -10.69 1.05
CA VAL A 141 2.50 -9.87 2.14
C VAL A 141 2.33 -8.41 1.69
N LYS A 142 3.33 -7.86 0.97
CA LYS A 142 3.23 -6.52 0.37
C LYS A 142 2.04 -6.42 -0.58
N ALA A 143 1.86 -7.39 -1.46
CA ALA A 143 0.77 -7.41 -2.44
C ALA A 143 -0.60 -7.45 -1.75
N ILE A 144 -0.75 -8.24 -0.69
CA ILE A 144 -2.00 -8.30 0.09
C ILE A 144 -2.25 -6.98 0.82
N MET A 145 -1.26 -6.40 1.51
CA MET A 145 -1.41 -5.10 2.18
C MET A 145 -1.77 -4.00 1.17
N GLY A 146 -1.07 -3.98 0.03
CA GLY A 146 -1.31 -3.05 -1.06
C GLY A 146 -2.72 -3.21 -1.64
N GLY A 147 -3.17 -4.46 -1.88
CA GLY A 147 -4.49 -4.77 -2.37
C GLY A 147 -5.61 -4.31 -1.43
N VAL A 148 -5.51 -4.61 -0.13
CA VAL A 148 -6.48 -4.16 0.88
C VAL A 148 -6.53 -2.64 0.96
N THR A 149 -5.37 -2.01 1.04
CA THR A 149 -5.27 -0.54 1.10
C THR A 149 -5.81 0.09 -0.17
N GLY A 150 -5.56 -0.52 -1.33
CA GLY A 150 -6.08 -0.10 -2.63
C GLY A 150 -7.60 -0.18 -2.69
N ILE A 151 -8.21 -1.29 -2.26
CA ILE A 151 -9.67 -1.45 -2.20
C ILE A 151 -10.28 -0.40 -1.27
N LEU A 152 -9.75 -0.23 -0.05
CA LEU A 152 -10.23 0.82 0.86
C LEU A 152 -10.07 2.22 0.28
N THR A 153 -8.97 2.44 -0.45
CA THR A 153 -8.72 3.72 -1.14
C THR A 153 -9.77 4.00 -2.19
N ILE A 154 -10.13 3.00 -3.00
CA ILE A 154 -11.17 3.15 -4.02
C ILE A 154 -12.50 3.48 -3.35
N VAL A 155 -12.91 2.72 -2.33
CA VAL A 155 -14.18 2.93 -1.61
C VAL A 155 -14.24 4.33 -0.99
N PHE A 156 -13.19 4.73 -0.28
CA PHE A 156 -13.16 6.03 0.40
C PHE A 156 -13.12 7.20 -0.59
N THR A 157 -12.30 7.09 -1.65
CA THR A 157 -12.22 8.12 -2.69
C THR A 157 -13.58 8.28 -3.38
N PHE A 158 -14.24 7.18 -3.71
CA PHE A 158 -15.56 7.21 -4.32
C PHE A 158 -16.59 7.90 -3.40
N PHE A 159 -16.57 7.61 -2.10
CA PHE A 159 -17.42 8.27 -1.12
C PHE A 159 -17.16 9.78 -1.03
N VAL A 160 -15.90 10.20 -1.01
CA VAL A 160 -15.52 11.62 -1.01
C VAL A 160 -15.99 12.32 -2.29
N MET A 161 -15.81 11.68 -3.45
CA MET A 161 -16.28 12.24 -4.72
C MET A 161 -17.80 12.42 -4.72
N LEU A 162 -18.56 11.40 -4.29
CA LEU A 162 -20.01 11.52 -4.13
C LEU A 162 -20.40 12.62 -3.14
N SER A 163 -19.65 12.82 -2.06
CA SER A 163 -19.94 13.91 -1.11
C SER A 163 -19.72 15.30 -1.69
N ILE A 164 -18.88 15.45 -2.73
CA ILE A 164 -18.52 16.75 -3.32
C ILE A 164 -19.39 17.06 -4.53
N ASP A 165 -19.59 16.10 -5.45
CA ASP A 165 -20.36 16.23 -6.69
C ASP A 165 -21.62 15.32 -6.69
N TRP A 166 -22.47 15.42 -5.66
CA TRP A 166 -23.81 14.78 -5.69
C TRP A 166 -24.85 15.57 -6.51
N GLN A 167 -24.47 16.75 -7.03
CA GLN A 167 -25.25 17.52 -8.02
C GLN A 167 -24.60 17.42 -9.39
#